data_AF-A0ABD0YWF9-F1
#
_entry.id   AF-A0ABD0YWF9-F1
#
_cell.length_a   1.000
_cell.length_b   1.000
_cell.length_c   1.000
_cell.angle_alpha   90.00
_cell.angle_beta   90.00
_cell.angle_gamma   90.00
#
_symmetry.space_group_name_H-M   'P 1'
#
loop_
_entity.id
_entity.type
_entity.pdbx_description
1 polymer ?
#
loop_
_entity_poly.entity_id
_entity_poly.type
_entity_poly.pdbx_seq_one_letter_code
_entity_poly.pdbx_strand_id
1 'polypeptide(L)'
;MFIFVAGLFHRAILLSGSALSSWALVEDPVDFAVRLARQVNCTIPEDLYREHELIVDCLRDIPLQDLMAADVAAPTFLSSFGPSVDGVVIKSDFHEDLWTNFMPEMTGFAPAPGQSGGPNYDLMFGVVTSESLWKFSATDIAAGFEGERRDKIIRTYVRNAYTYHLSEIFFTVVNEYTDWERTVLHPINTRDATVAALSDAQFVAPVVQTGDLLSKPLHGIGPKTHKSFFYVFDYQTKDGDYPQVTLRIISPYQSSHN
;
A
#
# COMPACT_ATOMS: atom_id res chain seq x y z
N MET A 1 3.30 6.89 -6.04
CA MET A 1 4.62 7.09 -5.41
C MET A 1 5.08 8.52 -5.65
N PHE A 2 5.53 9.22 -4.61
CA PHE A 2 6.10 10.57 -4.73
C PHE A 2 7.61 10.49 -4.64
N ILE A 3 8.32 11.07 -5.61
CA ILE A 3 9.78 11.16 -5.61
C ILE A 3 10.15 12.56 -5.17
N PHE A 4 10.94 12.65 -4.10
CA PHE A 4 11.30 13.93 -3.49
C PHE A 4 12.45 14.59 -4.25
N VAL A 5 12.13 15.57 -5.11
CA VAL A 5 13.12 16.35 -5.85
C VAL A 5 13.41 17.65 -5.10
N ALA A 6 14.62 17.75 -4.54
CA ALA A 6 15.06 18.91 -3.77
C ALA A 6 14.95 20.22 -4.58
N GLY A 7 14.35 21.25 -3.97
CA GLY A 7 14.30 22.60 -4.54
C GLY A 7 13.16 22.87 -5.54
N LEU A 8 12.39 21.85 -5.94
CA LEU A 8 11.25 22.03 -6.83
C LEU A 8 9.96 22.44 -6.08
N PHE A 9 9.78 21.89 -4.88
CA PHE A 9 8.66 22.19 -4.00
C PHE A 9 9.11 22.13 -2.54
N HIS A 10 8.29 22.68 -1.64
CA HIS A 10 8.58 22.75 -0.20
C HIS A 10 7.51 22.09 0.66
N ARG A 11 6.39 21.67 0.05
CA ARG A 11 5.23 21.13 0.75
C ARG A 11 4.63 19.96 -0.02
N ALA A 12 4.19 18.94 0.69
CA ALA A 12 3.55 17.77 0.10
C ALA A 12 2.31 17.36 0.93
N ILE A 13 1.28 16.86 0.25
CA ILE A 13 0.11 16.25 0.88
C ILE A 13 -0.01 14.81 0.38
N LEU A 14 0.06 13.84 1.30
CA LEU A 14 -0.10 12.42 1.03
C LEU A 14 -1.49 11.96 1.47
N LEU A 15 -2.33 11.60 0.52
CA LEU A 15 -3.68 11.10 0.78
C LEU A 15 -3.67 9.58 0.58
N SER A 16 -3.78 8.81 1.66
CA SER A 16 -3.99 7.35 1.60
C SER A 16 -2.95 6.62 0.73
N GLY A 17 -1.69 7.06 0.76
CA GLY A 17 -0.67 6.48 -0.11
C GLY A 17 0.76 6.83 0.29
N SER A 18 1.64 5.85 0.19
CA SER A 18 3.06 5.96 0.49
C SER A 18 3.90 5.24 -0.57
N ALA A 19 5.18 5.60 -0.68
CA ALA A 19 6.18 4.83 -1.44
C ALA A 19 6.53 3.48 -0.77
N LEU A 20 6.19 3.30 0.51
CA LEU A 20 6.41 2.06 1.29
C LEU A 20 5.28 1.04 1.15
N SER A 21 4.17 1.42 0.51
CA SER A 21 3.07 0.49 0.28
C SER A 21 3.51 -0.59 -0.72
N SER A 22 3.08 -1.84 -0.50
CA SER A 22 3.45 -2.98 -1.35
C SER A 22 3.09 -2.82 -2.84
N TRP A 23 2.07 -2.02 -3.15
CA TRP A 23 1.62 -1.70 -4.51
C TRP A 23 2.33 -0.47 -5.13
N ALA A 24 3.19 0.23 -4.38
CA ALA A 24 3.77 1.50 -4.82
C ALA A 24 4.99 1.35 -5.75
N LEU A 25 5.70 0.23 -5.64
CA LEU A 25 6.87 -0.14 -6.45
C LEU A 25 6.60 -1.44 -7.19
N VAL A 26 7.10 -1.54 -8.43
CA VAL A 26 7.10 -2.76 -9.21
C VAL A 26 8.43 -3.49 -8.98
N GLU A 27 8.36 -4.72 -8.47
CA GLU A 27 9.53 -5.55 -8.18
C GLU A 27 10.22 -6.03 -9.46
N ASP A 28 9.47 -6.62 -10.40
CA ASP A 28 10.00 -7.22 -11.63
C ASP A 28 9.47 -6.52 -12.90
N PRO A 29 9.86 -5.25 -13.18
CA PRO A 29 9.35 -4.49 -14.32
C PRO A 29 9.71 -5.12 -15.68
N VAL A 30 10.86 -5.81 -15.75
CA VAL A 30 11.33 -6.47 -16.98
C VAL A 30 10.42 -7.64 -17.34
N ASP A 31 9.99 -8.43 -16.36
CA ASP A 31 9.10 -9.57 -16.63
C ASP A 31 7.74 -9.10 -17.16
N PHE A 32 7.16 -8.03 -16.58
CA PHE A 32 5.92 -7.43 -17.09
C PHE A 32 6.07 -6.86 -18.49
N ALA A 33 7.20 -6.20 -18.80
CA ALA A 33 7.49 -5.71 -20.15
C ALA A 33 7.59 -6.84 -21.18
N VAL A 34 8.25 -7.96 -20.84
CA VAL A 34 8.36 -9.14 -21.70
C VAL A 34 6.99 -9.81 -21.90
N ARG A 35 6.16 -9.90 -20.85
CA ARG A 35 4.79 -10.43 -20.96
C ARG A 35 3.93 -9.58 -21.90
N LEU A 36 4.02 -8.25 -21.78
CA LEU A 36 3.33 -7.33 -22.69
C LEU A 36 3.79 -7.53 -24.13
N ALA A 37 5.10 -7.55 -24.36
CA ALA A 37 5.68 -7.78 -25.69
C ALA A 37 5.18 -9.08 -26.32
N ARG A 38 5.08 -10.17 -25.54
CA ARG A 38 4.51 -11.45 -26.02
C ARG A 38 3.07 -11.31 -26.50
N GLN A 39 2.24 -10.59 -25.76
CA GLN A 39 0.82 -10.47 -26.07
C GLN A 39 0.55 -9.67 -27.34
N VAL A 40 1.39 -8.68 -27.63
CA VAL A 40 1.29 -7.87 -28.86
C VAL A 40 2.18 -8.38 -30.00
N ASN A 41 2.67 -9.63 -29.88
CA ASN A 41 3.49 -10.32 -30.88
C ASN A 41 4.81 -9.63 -31.24
N CYS A 42 5.42 -8.92 -30.30
CA CYS A 42 6.79 -8.42 -30.45
C CYS A 42 7.82 -9.54 -30.26
N THR A 43 8.89 -9.50 -31.05
CA THR A 43 10.01 -10.45 -30.94
C THR A 43 10.77 -10.23 -29.64
N ILE A 44 11.07 -11.32 -28.94
CA ILE A 44 11.86 -11.27 -27.70
C ILE A 44 13.27 -11.78 -28.01
N PRO A 45 14.31 -10.95 -27.80
CA PRO A 45 15.70 -11.36 -27.95
C PRO A 45 16.12 -12.34 -26.85
N GLU A 46 17.15 -13.15 -27.13
CA GLU A 46 17.71 -14.08 -26.14
C GLU A 46 18.45 -13.33 -25.02
N ASP A 47 19.12 -12.22 -25.33
CA ASP A 47 19.84 -11.38 -24.37
C ASP A 47 19.08 -10.07 -24.09
N LEU A 48 18.22 -10.12 -23.08
CA LEU A 48 17.44 -8.96 -22.62
C LEU A 48 18.29 -7.81 -22.07
N TYR A 49 19.55 -8.05 -21.65
CA TYR A 49 20.40 -6.98 -21.11
C TYR A 49 21.01 -6.10 -22.20
N ARG A 50 21.28 -6.67 -23.37
CA ARG A 50 21.94 -5.97 -24.49
C ARG A 50 20.96 -5.55 -25.56
N GLU A 51 19.86 -6.29 -25.72
CA GLU A 51 18.95 -6.15 -26.86
C GLU A 51 17.55 -5.67 -26.44
N HIS A 52 17.37 -5.12 -25.23
CA HIS A 52 16.07 -4.60 -24.77
C HIS A 52 15.47 -3.54 -25.71
N GLU A 53 16.30 -2.84 -26.49
CA GLU A 53 15.87 -1.79 -27.41
C GLU A 53 14.95 -2.35 -28.51
N LEU A 54 15.16 -3.60 -28.94
CA LEU A 54 14.33 -4.27 -29.95
C LEU A 54 12.88 -4.44 -29.49
N ILE A 55 12.69 -4.74 -28.20
CA ILE A 55 11.35 -4.84 -27.61
C ILE A 55 10.70 -3.45 -27.59
N VAL A 56 11.44 -2.44 -27.13
CA VAL A 56 10.92 -1.07 -26.98
C VAL A 56 10.55 -0.48 -28.35
N ASP A 57 11.37 -0.69 -29.37
CA ASP A 57 11.10 -0.21 -30.73
C ASP A 57 9.86 -0.86 -31.32
N CYS A 58 9.69 -2.18 -31.15
CA CYS A 58 8.45 -2.85 -31.55
C CYS A 58 7.22 -2.28 -30.81
N LEU A 59 7.30 -2.14 -29.49
CA LEU A 59 6.19 -1.63 -28.67
C LEU A 59 5.78 -0.19 -29.04
N ARG A 60 6.71 0.64 -29.55
CA ARG A 60 6.40 2.01 -30.03
C ARG A 60 5.51 2.02 -31.27
N ASP A 61 5.58 0.99 -32.11
CA ASP A 61 4.79 0.87 -33.34
C ASP A 61 3.41 0.23 -33.11
N ILE A 62 3.19 -0.40 -31.94
CA ILE A 62 1.91 -1.01 -31.59
C ILE A 62 0.87 0.07 -31.24
N PRO A 63 -0.35 0.01 -31.80
CA PRO A 63 -1.43 0.91 -31.42
C PRO A 63 -1.71 0.86 -29.91
N LEU A 64 -1.92 2.03 -29.30
CA LEU A 64 -2.21 2.13 -27.86
C LEU A 64 -3.39 1.25 -27.41
N GLN A 65 -4.40 1.08 -28.27
CA GLN A 65 -5.58 0.24 -27.99
C GLN A 65 -5.19 -1.22 -27.77
N ASP A 66 -4.24 -1.73 -28.55
CA ASP A 66 -3.76 -3.12 -28.44
C ASP A 66 -2.89 -3.28 -27.20
N LEU A 67 -2.07 -2.28 -26.86
CA LEU A 67 -1.29 -2.25 -25.62
C LEU A 67 -2.19 -2.24 -24.37
N MET A 68 -3.30 -1.49 -24.41
CA MET A 68 -4.26 -1.43 -23.31
C MET A 68 -5.15 -2.69 -23.21
N ALA A 69 -5.35 -3.41 -24.32
CA ALA A 69 -6.12 -4.65 -24.36
C ALA A 69 -5.31 -5.87 -23.92
N ALA A 70 -3.99 -5.76 -23.82
CA ALA A 70 -3.09 -6.80 -23.38
C ALA A 70 -3.35 -7.18 -21.90
N ASP A 71 -3.61 -8.46 -21.65
CA ASP A 71 -3.85 -9.02 -20.31
C ASP A 71 -2.54 -9.22 -19.51
N VAL A 72 -1.96 -8.12 -19.02
CA VAL A 72 -0.77 -8.14 -18.16
C VAL A 72 -1.16 -7.75 -16.73
N ALA A 73 -1.92 -8.64 -16.09
CA ALA A 73 -2.37 -8.46 -14.72
C ALA A 73 -1.24 -8.72 -13.70
N ALA A 74 -1.11 -7.83 -12.71
CA ALA A 74 -0.28 -8.07 -11.55
C ALA A 74 -0.95 -9.06 -10.57
N PRO A 75 -0.15 -9.74 -9.73
CA PRO A 75 -0.68 -10.46 -8.58
C PRO A 75 -1.53 -9.53 -7.70
N THR A 76 -2.53 -10.11 -7.03
CA THR A 76 -3.41 -9.35 -6.13
C THR A 76 -2.59 -8.52 -5.13
N PHE A 77 -2.99 -7.26 -4.92
CA PHE A 77 -2.32 -6.30 -4.04
C PHE A 77 -1.00 -5.70 -4.55
N LEU A 78 -0.56 -6.04 -5.76
CA LEU A 78 0.62 -5.46 -6.40
C LEU A 78 0.24 -4.69 -7.67
N SER A 79 1.22 -4.01 -8.26
CA SER A 79 1.08 -3.25 -9.51
C SER A 79 1.95 -3.87 -10.62
N SER A 80 1.44 -3.92 -11.86
CA SER A 80 2.19 -4.48 -13.01
C SER A 80 3.05 -3.42 -13.69
N PHE A 81 2.49 -2.24 -13.90
CA PHE A 81 3.19 -1.08 -14.43
C PHE A 81 3.12 0.05 -13.42
N GLY A 82 4.28 0.62 -13.11
CA GLY A 82 4.42 1.63 -12.08
C GLY A 82 5.87 2.02 -11.87
N PRO A 83 6.16 2.78 -10.82
CA PRO A 83 7.52 3.14 -10.44
C PRO A 83 8.37 1.89 -10.19
N SER A 84 9.61 1.89 -10.67
CA SER A 84 10.58 0.81 -10.48
C SER A 84 11.95 1.36 -10.13
N VAL A 85 12.75 0.58 -9.41
CA VAL A 85 14.13 0.96 -9.08
C VAL A 85 14.99 0.92 -10.36
N ASP A 86 15.31 2.10 -10.90
CA ASP A 86 16.03 2.27 -12.17
C ASP A 86 17.49 2.71 -11.98
N GLY A 87 17.88 3.09 -10.76
CA GLY A 87 19.22 3.61 -10.44
C GLY A 87 19.45 5.07 -10.84
N VAL A 88 18.47 5.73 -11.48
CA VAL A 88 18.57 7.12 -11.95
C VAL A 88 17.61 8.02 -11.19
N VAL A 89 16.31 7.74 -11.30
CA VAL A 89 15.25 8.50 -10.63
C VAL A 89 14.97 7.90 -9.26
N ILE A 90 14.92 6.56 -9.18
CA ILE A 90 14.76 5.79 -7.96
C ILE A 90 16.02 4.97 -7.79
N LYS A 91 16.90 5.46 -6.91
CA LYS A 91 18.18 4.84 -6.66
C LYS A 91 18.02 3.46 -6.00
N SER A 92 18.98 2.58 -6.23
CA SER A 92 19.01 1.23 -5.65
C SER A 92 19.17 1.21 -4.14
N ASP A 93 19.78 2.26 -3.56
CA ASP A 93 19.91 2.46 -2.13
C ASP A 93 18.63 2.97 -1.46
N PHE A 94 17.55 3.24 -2.22
CA PHE A 94 16.29 3.74 -1.67
C PHE A 94 15.77 2.90 -0.50
N HIS A 95 15.79 1.56 -0.63
CA HIS A 95 15.37 0.67 0.45
C HIS A 95 16.34 0.68 1.63
N GLU A 96 17.66 0.77 1.41
CA GLU A 96 18.65 0.79 2.49
C GLU A 96 18.68 2.13 3.23
N ASP A 97 18.54 3.25 2.53
CA ASP A 97 18.37 4.58 3.12
C ASP A 97 17.06 4.63 3.94
N LEU A 98 16.00 3.98 3.48
CA LEU A 98 14.79 3.81 4.28
C LEU A 98 15.04 2.91 5.51
N TRP A 99 15.71 1.77 5.34
CA TRP A 99 15.95 0.79 6.41
C TRP A 99 16.88 1.31 7.52
N THR A 100 17.94 2.01 7.15
CA THR A 100 18.87 2.68 8.07
C THR A 100 18.15 3.76 8.88
N ASN A 101 17.19 4.47 8.27
CA ASN A 101 16.33 5.42 8.97
C ASN A 101 15.18 4.75 9.77
N PHE A 102 14.84 3.49 9.46
CA PHE A 102 13.81 2.70 10.15
C PHE A 102 14.22 2.26 11.55
N MET A 103 15.46 1.82 11.72
CA MET A 103 15.94 1.27 12.98
C MET A 103 17.30 1.84 13.38
N PRO A 104 17.34 3.10 13.86
CA PRO A 104 18.56 3.65 14.45
C PRO A 104 19.00 2.87 15.71
N GLU A 105 18.04 2.27 16.41
CA GLU A 105 18.23 1.66 17.73
C GLU A 105 18.63 0.18 17.69
N MET A 106 18.32 -0.55 16.61
CA MET A 106 18.65 -1.98 16.50
C MET A 106 20.05 -2.23 15.93
N THR A 107 20.64 -1.27 15.21
CA THR A 107 21.91 -1.50 14.50
C THR A 107 23.13 -0.94 15.22
N GLY A 108 22.99 -0.04 16.21
CA GLY A 108 24.16 0.57 16.88
C GLY A 108 25.11 1.34 15.93
N PHE A 109 24.74 1.46 14.66
CA PHE A 109 25.47 2.20 13.64
C PHE A 109 24.95 3.62 13.65
N ALA A 110 25.74 4.53 14.23
CA ALA A 110 25.55 5.95 13.99
C ALA A 110 25.59 6.19 12.47
N PRO A 111 24.65 6.96 11.89
CA PRO A 111 24.71 7.30 10.47
C PRO A 111 26.06 7.97 10.19
N ALA A 112 26.75 7.48 9.15
CA ALA A 112 28.06 8.00 8.77
C ALA A 112 27.96 9.53 8.54
N PRO A 113 28.92 10.33 9.04
CA PRO A 113 28.90 11.76 8.85
C PRO A 113 29.08 12.07 7.36
N GLY A 114 28.00 12.50 6.69
CA GLY A 114 28.02 12.82 5.27
C GLY A 114 26.86 12.28 4.43
N GLN A 115 26.00 11.41 4.98
CA GLN A 115 24.72 11.12 4.32
C GLN A 115 23.84 12.37 4.44
N SER A 116 23.82 13.13 3.33
CA SER A 116 22.94 14.27 3.10
C SER A 116 21.52 13.81 3.33
N GLY A 117 21.01 14.07 4.52
CA GLY A 117 19.72 13.55 4.85
C GLY A 117 18.63 14.18 4.00
N GLY A 118 17.53 13.45 3.92
CA GLY A 118 16.51 13.65 2.90
C GLY A 118 16.02 15.10 2.80
N PRO A 119 15.56 15.50 1.60
CA PRO A 119 14.99 16.83 1.38
C PRO A 119 13.87 17.16 2.39
N ASN A 120 13.91 18.37 2.93
CA ASN A 120 12.95 18.87 3.91
C ASN A 120 11.66 19.35 3.22
N TYR A 121 10.49 18.85 3.64
CA TYR A 121 9.19 19.33 3.19
C TYR A 121 8.25 19.52 4.39
N ASP A 122 7.40 20.55 4.36
CA ASP A 122 6.22 20.52 5.21
C ASP A 122 5.26 19.44 4.67
N LEU A 123 4.93 18.48 5.51
CA LEU A 123 4.18 17.30 5.14
C LEU A 123 2.79 17.35 5.78
N MET A 124 1.75 17.14 4.98
CA MET A 124 0.47 16.69 5.49
C MET A 124 0.24 15.27 4.98
N PHE A 125 -0.16 14.37 5.85
CA PHE A 125 -0.43 12.99 5.46
C PHE A 125 -1.62 12.46 6.23
N GLY A 126 -2.34 11.50 5.65
CA GLY A 126 -3.48 10.94 6.33
C GLY A 126 -4.11 9.79 5.59
N VAL A 127 -5.07 9.19 6.26
CA VAL A 127 -5.74 7.95 5.86
C VAL A 127 -7.24 8.06 6.05
N VAL A 128 -7.99 7.17 5.44
CA VAL A 128 -9.42 6.96 5.68
C VAL A 128 -9.66 5.74 6.55
N THR A 129 -10.83 5.64 7.18
CA THR A 129 -11.12 4.54 8.14
C THR A 129 -11.32 3.16 7.52
N SER A 130 -11.47 3.04 6.19
CA SER A 130 -11.68 1.75 5.52
C SER A 130 -11.05 1.73 4.13
N GLU A 131 -9.74 1.93 4.07
CA GLU A 131 -8.93 2.05 2.85
C GLU A 131 -9.10 0.89 1.87
N SER A 132 -9.27 -0.34 2.36
CA SER A 132 -9.30 -1.53 1.52
C SER A 132 -10.70 -2.04 1.17
N LEU A 133 -11.78 -1.37 1.58
CA LEU A 133 -13.15 -1.90 1.40
C LEU A 133 -13.50 -2.10 -0.08
N TRP A 134 -13.08 -1.18 -0.95
CA TRP A 134 -13.34 -1.21 -2.39
C TRP A 134 -12.74 -2.42 -3.13
N LYS A 135 -11.81 -3.16 -2.49
CA LYS A 135 -11.22 -4.38 -3.07
C LYS A 135 -12.14 -5.60 -3.00
N PHE A 136 -13.21 -5.52 -2.22
CA PHE A 136 -14.15 -6.61 -2.01
C PHE A 136 -15.35 -6.49 -2.96
N SER A 137 -15.98 -7.61 -3.31
CA SER A 137 -17.16 -7.55 -4.18
C SER A 137 -18.37 -7.01 -3.42
N ALA A 138 -19.37 -6.50 -4.16
CA ALA A 138 -20.61 -6.02 -3.55
C ALA A 138 -21.32 -7.07 -2.68
N THR A 139 -21.21 -8.36 -3.03
CA THR A 139 -21.77 -9.45 -2.22
C THR A 139 -21.07 -9.58 -0.88
N ASP A 140 -19.75 -9.40 -0.86
CA ASP A 140 -18.94 -9.48 0.35
C ASP A 140 -19.19 -8.30 1.26
N ILE A 141 -19.32 -7.13 0.65
CA ILE A 141 -19.64 -5.89 1.35
C ILE A 141 -21.05 -5.99 1.95
N ALA A 142 -22.02 -6.59 1.26
CA ALA A 142 -23.37 -6.71 1.80
C ALA A 142 -23.53 -7.82 2.86
N ALA A 143 -23.04 -9.03 2.57
CA ALA A 143 -23.30 -10.22 3.37
C ALA A 143 -22.16 -10.57 4.36
N GLY A 144 -20.97 -10.03 4.15
CA GLY A 144 -19.76 -10.48 4.83
C GLY A 144 -19.24 -11.81 4.27
N PHE A 145 -18.29 -12.42 4.98
CA PHE A 145 -17.75 -13.73 4.61
C PHE A 145 -17.18 -14.48 5.81
N GLU A 146 -17.07 -15.80 5.66
CA GLU A 146 -16.59 -16.72 6.69
C GLU A 146 -15.05 -16.74 6.82
N GLY A 147 -14.57 -17.37 7.90
CA GLY A 147 -13.14 -17.48 8.22
C GLY A 147 -12.28 -18.09 7.10
N GLU A 148 -12.79 -19.08 6.35
CA GLU A 148 -12.05 -19.68 5.23
C GLU A 148 -11.73 -18.64 4.14
N ARG A 149 -12.70 -17.77 3.84
CA ARG A 149 -12.53 -16.69 2.87
C ARG A 149 -11.53 -15.65 3.37
N ARG A 150 -11.64 -15.23 4.64
CA ARG A 150 -10.66 -14.37 5.29
C ARG A 150 -9.25 -14.95 5.13
N ASP A 151 -9.07 -16.22 5.50
CA ASP A 151 -7.77 -16.86 5.50
C ASP A 151 -7.16 -16.90 4.10
N LYS A 152 -7.98 -17.18 3.07
CA LYS A 152 -7.53 -17.13 1.68
C LYS A 152 -7.03 -15.73 1.30
N ILE A 153 -7.80 -14.69 1.64
CA ILE A 153 -7.47 -13.29 1.31
C ILE A 153 -6.18 -12.86 2.02
N ILE A 154 -6.07 -13.09 3.33
CA ILE A 154 -4.88 -12.72 4.11
C ILE A 154 -3.66 -13.54 3.65
N ARG A 155 -3.81 -14.84 3.36
CA ARG A 155 -2.69 -15.64 2.81
C ARG A 155 -2.23 -15.12 1.46
N THR A 156 -3.14 -14.72 0.57
CA THR A 156 -2.78 -14.13 -0.71
C THR A 156 -2.01 -12.82 -0.51
N TYR A 157 -2.47 -11.95 0.41
CA TYR A 157 -1.74 -10.74 0.75
C TYR A 157 -0.33 -11.03 1.25
N VAL A 158 -0.21 -11.90 2.27
CA VAL A 158 1.08 -12.22 2.90
C VAL A 158 2.07 -12.83 1.90
N ARG A 159 1.60 -13.73 1.01
CA ARG A 159 2.46 -14.34 -0.02
C ARG A 159 2.97 -13.36 -1.06
N ASN A 160 2.19 -12.33 -1.36
CA ASN A 160 2.55 -11.35 -2.39
C ASN A 160 3.34 -10.17 -1.81
N ALA A 161 3.18 -9.86 -0.52
CA ALA A 161 3.84 -8.72 0.12
C ALA A 161 5.13 -9.10 0.88
N TYR A 162 5.36 -10.38 1.18
CA TYR A 162 6.52 -10.85 1.95
C TYR A 162 7.16 -12.09 1.32
N THR A 163 8.46 -12.24 1.55
CA THR A 163 9.26 -13.39 1.04
C THR A 163 9.49 -14.46 2.10
N TYR A 164 9.63 -14.07 3.38
CA TYR A 164 10.04 -14.96 4.47
C TYR A 164 8.99 -15.00 5.59
N HIS A 165 9.00 -16.07 6.41
CA HIS A 165 8.13 -16.25 7.58
C HIS A 165 6.63 -16.12 7.31
N LEU A 166 6.19 -16.55 6.12
CA LEU A 166 4.81 -16.35 5.64
C LEU A 166 3.77 -16.97 6.58
N SER A 167 4.09 -18.11 7.20
CA SER A 167 3.17 -18.79 8.10
C SER A 167 3.02 -18.02 9.42
N GLU A 168 4.13 -17.57 9.99
CA GLU A 168 4.19 -16.85 11.24
C GLU A 168 3.51 -15.48 11.10
N ILE A 169 3.80 -14.75 10.02
CA ILE A 169 3.16 -13.47 9.71
C ILE A 169 1.64 -13.67 9.57
N PHE A 170 1.21 -14.67 8.79
CA PHE A 170 -0.21 -14.98 8.62
C PHE A 170 -0.91 -15.24 9.97
N PHE A 171 -0.36 -16.10 10.82
CA PHE A 171 -0.98 -16.42 12.10
C PHE A 171 -0.99 -15.22 13.06
N THR A 172 0.04 -14.37 13.00
CA THR A 172 0.12 -13.14 13.80
C THR A 172 -0.97 -12.15 13.39
N VAL A 173 -1.13 -11.91 12.09
CA VAL A 173 -2.18 -11.02 11.55
C VAL A 173 -3.57 -11.55 11.93
N VAL A 174 -3.82 -12.85 11.74
CA VAL A 174 -5.12 -13.44 12.12
C VAL A 174 -5.37 -13.31 13.62
N ASN A 175 -4.35 -13.51 14.46
CA ASN A 175 -4.48 -13.38 15.90
C ASN A 175 -4.79 -11.95 16.34
N GLU A 176 -4.11 -10.96 15.78
CA GLU A 176 -4.27 -9.53 16.09
C GLU A 176 -5.67 -9.02 15.72
N TYR A 177 -6.16 -9.36 14.53
CA TYR A 177 -7.46 -8.89 14.04
C TYR A 177 -8.62 -9.82 14.40
N THR A 178 -8.42 -10.79 15.29
CA THR A 178 -9.52 -11.58 15.85
C THR A 178 -10.01 -10.92 17.13
N ASP A 179 -11.27 -10.48 17.15
CA ASP A 179 -11.93 -10.01 18.37
C ASP A 179 -12.26 -11.19 19.29
N TRP A 180 -11.37 -11.44 20.26
CA TRP A 180 -11.50 -12.53 21.23
C TRP A 180 -12.60 -12.31 22.28
N GLU A 181 -13.12 -11.09 22.42
CA GLU A 181 -14.21 -10.80 23.37
C GLU A 181 -15.57 -11.27 22.84
N ARG A 182 -15.70 -11.46 21.51
CA ARG A 182 -16.92 -11.94 20.86
C ARG A 182 -16.85 -13.44 20.58
N THR A 183 -17.74 -14.19 21.21
CA THR A 183 -17.85 -15.65 21.00
C THR A 183 -18.55 -16.05 19.71
N VAL A 184 -19.33 -15.15 19.10
CA VAL A 184 -20.03 -15.39 17.84
C VAL A 184 -19.33 -14.66 16.70
N LEU A 185 -18.79 -15.44 15.76
CA LEU A 185 -18.18 -14.93 14.54
C LEU A 185 -19.28 -14.67 13.51
N HIS A 186 -19.75 -13.43 13.45
CA HIS A 186 -20.68 -13.00 12.39
C HIS A 186 -19.90 -12.66 11.11
N PRO A 187 -20.36 -13.05 9.90
CA PRO A 187 -19.64 -12.83 8.64
C PRO A 187 -19.27 -11.36 8.38
N ILE A 188 -20.12 -10.42 8.84
CA ILE A 188 -19.86 -8.98 8.79
C ILE A 188 -18.66 -8.59 9.67
N ASN A 189 -18.56 -9.13 10.88
CA ASN A 189 -17.43 -8.84 11.77
C ASN A 189 -16.13 -9.41 11.19
N THR A 190 -16.19 -10.61 10.61
CA THR A 190 -15.04 -11.21 9.92
C THR A 190 -14.61 -10.38 8.71
N ARG A 191 -15.56 -9.87 7.91
CA ARG A 191 -15.30 -8.92 6.84
C ARG A 191 -14.61 -7.66 7.38
N ASP A 192 -15.19 -7.01 8.38
CA ASP A 192 -14.69 -5.74 8.92
C ASP A 192 -13.28 -5.88 9.50
N ALA A 193 -13.03 -6.96 10.25
CA ALA A 193 -11.68 -7.29 10.73
C ALA A 193 -10.68 -7.53 9.60
N THR A 194 -11.10 -8.19 8.52
CA THR A 194 -10.25 -8.43 7.35
C THR A 194 -9.95 -7.13 6.60
N VAL A 195 -10.95 -6.26 6.46
CA VAL A 195 -10.80 -4.93 5.86
C VAL A 195 -9.86 -4.08 6.71
N ALA A 196 -9.99 -4.10 8.04
CA ALA A 196 -9.07 -3.41 8.95
C ALA A 196 -7.63 -3.92 8.76
N ALA A 197 -7.41 -5.24 8.78
CA ALA A 197 -6.10 -5.84 8.59
C ALA A 197 -5.44 -5.43 7.27
N LEU A 198 -6.20 -5.45 6.17
CA LEU A 198 -5.69 -5.06 4.86
C LEU A 198 -5.50 -3.55 4.71
N SER A 199 -6.38 -2.74 5.30
CA SER A 199 -6.28 -1.28 5.30
C SER A 199 -5.02 -0.85 6.05
N ASP A 200 -4.78 -1.44 7.20
CA ASP A 200 -3.61 -1.14 8.01
C ASP A 200 -2.33 -1.55 7.28
N ALA A 201 -2.29 -2.77 6.75
CA ALA A 201 -1.09 -3.29 6.11
C ALA A 201 -0.74 -2.57 4.79
N GLN A 202 -1.72 -2.21 3.97
CA GLN A 202 -1.47 -1.62 2.64
C GLN A 202 -1.36 -0.10 2.64
N PHE A 203 -1.98 0.57 3.61
CA PHE A 203 -2.15 2.02 3.60
C PHE A 203 -1.69 2.64 4.92
N VAL A 204 -2.33 2.28 6.05
CA VAL A 204 -2.11 3.00 7.32
C VAL A 204 -0.69 2.87 7.82
N ALA A 205 -0.19 1.64 7.98
CA ALA A 205 1.17 1.42 8.44
C ALA A 205 2.20 2.09 7.51
N PRO A 206 2.22 1.86 6.18
CA PRO A 206 3.14 2.55 5.27
C PRO A 206 3.07 4.09 5.32
N VAL A 207 1.88 4.67 5.43
CA VAL A 207 1.68 6.14 5.47
C VAL A 207 2.18 6.73 6.78
N VAL A 208 1.80 6.14 7.92
CA VAL A 208 2.27 6.58 9.25
C VAL A 208 3.79 6.45 9.33
N GLN A 209 4.30 5.32 8.87
CA GLN A 209 5.72 5.01 8.82
C GLN A 209 6.51 6.02 7.95
N THR A 210 5.94 6.45 6.83
CA THR A 210 6.50 7.53 6.00
C THR A 210 6.45 8.88 6.70
N GLY A 211 5.34 9.16 7.38
CA GLY A 211 5.20 10.34 8.23
C GLY A 211 6.30 10.41 9.28
N ASP A 212 6.57 9.31 9.99
CA ASP A 212 7.61 9.24 11.02
C ASP A 212 9.01 9.47 10.45
N LEU A 213 9.33 8.88 9.29
CA LEU A 213 10.60 9.09 8.61
C LEU A 213 10.80 10.56 8.22
N LEU A 214 9.79 11.17 7.61
CA LEU A 214 9.86 12.53 7.08
C LEU A 214 9.69 13.61 8.15
N SER A 215 9.21 13.25 9.34
CA SER A 215 9.00 14.17 10.47
C SER A 215 10.19 14.22 11.43
N LYS A 216 11.17 13.32 11.30
CA LYS A 216 12.35 13.29 12.19
C LYS A 216 13.31 14.42 11.79
N PRO A 217 13.86 15.17 12.77
CA PRO A 217 14.83 16.21 12.49
C PRO A 217 16.11 15.58 11.95
N LEU A 218 16.55 16.09 10.81
CA LEU A 218 17.79 15.66 10.19
C LEU A 218 18.97 16.19 11.00
N HIS A 219 19.67 15.28 11.69
CA HIS A 219 20.70 15.57 12.68
C HIS A 219 20.14 16.22 13.96
N GLY A 220 20.22 15.50 15.09
CA GLY A 220 19.70 15.89 16.40
C GLY A 220 20.34 17.12 17.06
N ILE A 221 20.76 18.12 16.28
CA ILE A 221 21.47 19.32 16.73
C ILE A 221 20.74 20.61 16.29
N GLY A 222 19.70 20.54 15.46
CA GLY A 222 18.94 21.71 14.99
C GLY A 222 17.45 21.72 15.39
N PRO A 223 16.81 22.89 15.52
CA PRO A 223 15.35 22.98 15.65
C PRO A 223 14.68 22.40 14.39
N LYS A 224 13.57 21.65 14.57
CA LYS A 224 12.74 21.17 13.45
C LYS A 224 12.34 22.35 12.56
N THR A 225 12.80 22.36 11.31
CA THR A 225 12.50 23.41 10.35
C THR A 225 11.22 23.15 9.57
N HIS A 226 10.79 21.88 9.48
CA HIS A 226 9.62 21.44 8.72
C HIS A 226 8.46 21.03 9.64
N LYS A 227 7.24 21.23 9.15
CA LYS A 227 5.99 20.91 9.87
C LYS A 227 5.36 19.65 9.32
N SER A 228 4.86 18.80 10.21
CA SER A 228 4.16 17.57 9.84
C SER A 228 2.77 17.55 10.46
N PHE A 229 1.75 17.24 9.66
CA PHE A 229 0.36 17.16 10.07
C PHE A 229 -0.22 15.79 9.69
N PHE A 230 -0.80 15.08 10.65
CA PHE A 230 -1.50 13.82 10.42
C PHE A 230 -3.02 14.02 10.53
N TYR A 231 -3.78 13.42 9.61
CA TYR A 231 -5.24 13.41 9.69
C TYR A 231 -5.80 12.00 9.48
N VAL A 232 -6.97 11.75 10.07
CA VAL A 232 -7.81 10.58 9.79
C VAL A 232 -9.15 11.09 9.29
N PHE A 233 -9.55 10.68 8.10
CA PHE A 233 -10.81 11.08 7.49
C PHE A 233 -11.86 9.98 7.67
N ASP A 234 -12.88 10.26 8.46
CA ASP A 234 -13.92 9.29 8.84
C ASP A 234 -15.31 9.64 8.29
N TYR A 235 -15.43 10.72 7.51
CA TYR A 235 -16.71 11.10 6.96
C TYR A 235 -17.09 10.21 5.76
N GLN A 236 -18.23 9.54 5.85
CA GLN A 236 -18.80 8.78 4.75
C GLN A 236 -19.91 9.59 4.06
N THR A 237 -19.85 9.68 2.74
CA THR A 237 -20.90 10.32 1.94
C THR A 237 -22.18 9.48 1.96
N LYS A 238 -23.34 10.14 1.96
CA LYS A 238 -24.66 9.47 1.99
C LYS A 238 -24.86 8.52 0.80
N ASP A 239 -24.39 8.94 -0.37
CA ASP A 239 -24.44 8.18 -1.62
C ASP A 239 -23.11 7.41 -1.87
N GLY A 240 -22.36 7.11 -0.81
CA GLY A 240 -21.09 6.38 -0.90
C GLY A 240 -21.26 4.87 -0.84
N ASP A 241 -20.26 4.15 -1.35
CA ASP A 241 -20.23 2.67 -1.36
C ASP A 241 -20.02 2.04 0.03
N TYR A 242 -19.75 2.87 1.04
CA TYR A 242 -19.54 2.44 2.42
C TYR A 242 -20.88 2.22 3.13
N PRO A 243 -21.09 1.05 3.77
CA PRO A 243 -22.32 0.78 4.50
C PRO A 243 -22.46 1.78 5.64
N GLN A 244 -23.48 2.64 5.54
CA GLN A 244 -23.78 3.61 6.59
C GLN A 244 -24.09 2.87 7.88
N VAL A 245 -23.41 3.23 8.97
CA VAL A 245 -23.77 2.77 10.32
C VAL A 245 -25.13 3.38 10.65
N THR A 246 -26.19 2.68 10.26
CA THR A 246 -27.54 3.05 10.69
C THR A 246 -27.59 2.71 12.17
N LEU A 247 -27.36 3.71 13.02
CA LEU A 247 -27.73 3.65 14.43
C LEU A 247 -29.21 3.26 14.48
N ARG A 248 -29.49 1.97 14.65
CA ARG A 248 -30.82 1.51 15.03
C ARG A 248 -31.03 2.05 16.43
N ILE A 249 -31.65 3.23 16.52
CA ILE A 249 -32.23 3.72 17.76
C ILE A 249 -33.14 2.59 18.24
N ILE A 250 -32.74 1.92 19.32
CA ILE A 250 -33.60 0.98 20.01
C ILE A 250 -34.85 1.77 20.39
N SER A 251 -35.99 1.42 19.81
CA SER A 251 -37.27 2.05 20.13
C SER A 251 -37.46 2.00 21.64
N PRO A 252 -37.83 3.11 22.31
CA PRO A 252 -38.17 3.04 23.71
C PRO A 252 -39.37 2.09 23.88
N TYR A 253 -39.21 1.20 24.84
CA TYR A 253 -40.19 0.30 25.42
C TYR A 253 -41.61 0.89 25.36
N GLN A 254 -42.51 0.33 24.55
CA GLN A 254 -43.94 0.59 24.72
C GLN A 254 -44.36 -0.07 26.03
N SER A 255 -44.65 0.74 27.05
CA SER A 255 -45.34 0.25 28.23
C SER A 255 -46.75 -0.15 27.81
N SER A 256 -47.08 -1.42 28.02
CA SER A 256 -48.45 -1.90 27.96
C SER A 256 -49.22 -1.34 29.15
N HIS A 257 -49.97 -0.27 28.92
CA HIS A 257 -51.09 0.15 29.77
C HIS A 257 -52.41 -0.12 29.05
N ASN A 258 -52.96 -1.30 29.31
CA ASN A 258 -54.34 -1.61 29.75
C ASN A 258 -54.69 -3.05 29.43
#